data_AF-A0A2E3XAW9-F1
#
_entry.id   AF-A0A2E3XAW9-F1
#
_cell.length_a   1.000
_cell.length_b   1.000
_cell.length_c   1.000
_cell.angle_alpha   90.00
_cell.angle_beta   90.00
_cell.angle_gamma   90.00
#
_symmetry.space_group_name_H-M   'P 1'
#
loop_
_entity.id
_entity.type
_entity.pdbx_description
1 polymer ?
#
loop_
_entity_poly.entity_id
_entity_poly.type
_entity_poly.pdbx_seq_one_letter_code
_entity_poly.pdbx_strand_id
1 'polypeptide(L)'
;MKNILYPTFFLLLAVILNFSCSAEQEESEPKILKKYTLILSAGEGGSWSPDANGIYDEGVIMTLTATPDEGYDFDRFEGSDNDNGNCGSNLRPPPSPNFCRAIVLMNSDRDVWAFFKKRE
;
A
#
# COMPACT_ATOMS: atom_id res chain seq x y z
N MET A 1 73.00 28.37 11.55
CA MET A 1 71.68 28.96 11.88
C MET A 1 70.66 28.18 11.06
N LYS A 2 69.97 27.22 11.70
CA LYS A 2 69.05 26.28 11.04
C LYS A 2 67.65 26.84 11.22
N ASN A 3 67.04 27.24 10.13
CA ASN A 3 65.81 28.02 10.11
C ASN A 3 64.66 27.05 10.36
N ILE A 4 64.10 27.09 11.57
CA ILE A 4 63.02 26.22 12.07
C ILE A 4 61.67 26.68 11.46
N LEU A 5 61.62 26.85 10.14
CA LEU A 5 60.44 27.31 9.39
C LEU A 5 59.57 26.16 8.87
N TYR A 6 59.92 24.91 9.16
CA TYR A 6 59.28 23.73 8.60
C TYR A 6 58.34 22.92 9.52
N PRO A 7 58.42 22.94 10.88
CA PRO A 7 57.51 22.12 11.70
C PRO A 7 56.15 22.80 11.94
N THR A 8 56.06 24.12 11.78
CA THR A 8 54.82 24.89 11.99
C THR A 8 53.92 24.89 10.75
N PHE A 9 54.49 24.88 9.54
CA PHE A 9 53.74 24.82 8.28
C PHE A 9 53.06 23.45 8.07
N PHE A 10 53.73 22.37 8.49
CA PHE A 10 53.18 21.01 8.42
C PHE A 10 52.02 20.78 9.41
N LEU A 11 52.06 21.45 10.57
CA LEU A 11 50.99 21.41 11.57
C LEU A 11 49.72 22.15 11.07
N LEU A 12 49.90 23.25 10.36
CA LEU A 12 48.80 24.02 9.75
C LEU A 12 48.09 23.23 8.64
N LEU A 13 48.81 22.45 7.84
CA LEU A 13 48.22 21.61 6.79
C LEU A 13 47.39 20.45 7.37
N ALA A 14 47.80 19.91 8.53
CA ALA A 14 47.08 18.84 9.21
C ALA A 14 45.74 19.32 9.80
N VAL A 15 45.64 20.57 10.26
CA VAL A 15 44.39 21.13 10.82
C VAL A 15 43.31 21.29 9.73
N ILE A 16 43.69 21.56 8.48
CA ILE A 16 42.75 21.76 7.36
C ILE A 16 42.10 20.42 6.94
N LEU A 17 42.82 19.30 7.06
CA LEU A 17 42.29 17.96 6.77
C LEU A 17 41.34 17.41 7.86
N ASN A 18 41.33 18.01 9.06
CA ASN A 18 40.41 17.63 10.15
C ASN A 18 39.11 18.43 10.16
N PHE A 19 38.99 19.47 9.32
CA PHE A 19 37.76 20.27 9.15
C PHE A 19 37.03 19.97 7.85
N SER A 20 37.42 18.95 7.10
CA SER A 20 36.54 18.37 6.08
C SER A 20 35.52 17.45 6.77
N CYS A 21 34.73 18.02 7.68
CA CYS A 21 33.43 17.44 8.01
C CYS A 21 32.62 17.59 6.73
N SER A 22 32.67 16.56 5.88
CA SER A 22 31.69 16.39 4.82
C SER A 22 30.38 16.25 5.57
N ALA A 23 29.66 17.36 5.75
CA ALA A 23 28.23 17.30 5.88
C ALA A 23 27.78 16.71 4.55
N GLU A 24 27.79 15.38 4.50
CA GLU A 24 27.09 14.59 3.51
C GLU A 24 25.65 15.07 3.67
N GLN A 25 25.29 16.06 2.85
CA GLN A 25 23.91 16.36 2.58
C GLN A 25 23.43 15.09 1.90
N GLU A 26 22.82 14.22 2.69
CA GLU A 26 21.95 13.16 2.22
C GLU A 26 20.83 13.89 1.45
N GLU A 27 21.13 14.22 0.20
CA GLU A 27 20.16 14.67 -0.77
C GLU A 27 19.25 13.47 -0.96
N SER A 28 18.13 13.46 -0.24
CA SER A 28 17.13 12.42 -0.32
C SER A 28 16.68 12.34 -1.78
N GLU A 29 17.18 11.34 -2.50
CA GLU A 29 16.79 11.07 -3.87
C GLU A 29 15.24 10.99 -3.90
N PRO A 30 14.56 11.69 -4.82
CA PRO A 30 13.11 11.70 -4.83
C PRO A 30 12.60 10.27 -5.05
N LYS A 31 12.01 9.68 -4.01
CA LYS A 31 11.38 8.37 -4.08
C LYS A 31 10.20 8.42 -5.04
N ILE A 32 10.43 8.04 -6.30
CA ILE A 32 9.34 7.85 -7.27
C ILE A 32 8.58 6.59 -6.88
N LEU A 33 7.35 6.77 -6.40
CA LEU A 33 6.47 5.67 -6.04
C LEU A 33 5.75 5.17 -7.29
N LYS A 34 5.82 3.85 -7.52
CA LYS A 34 5.04 3.21 -8.59
C LYS A 34 3.55 3.32 -8.28
N LYS A 35 2.73 3.23 -9.32
CA LYS A 35 1.27 3.24 -9.20
C LYS A 35 0.68 2.06 -9.95
N TYR A 36 -0.45 1.59 -9.44
CA TYR A 36 -1.17 0.42 -9.95
C TYR A 36 -2.66 0.69 -10.05
N THR A 37 -3.30 0.06 -11.03
CA THR A 37 -4.74 0.17 -11.28
C THR A 37 -5.50 -0.87 -10.46
N LEU A 38 -6.61 -0.46 -9.84
CA LEU A 38 -7.61 -1.35 -9.25
C LEU A 38 -8.88 -1.30 -10.08
N ILE A 39 -9.34 -2.48 -10.50
CA ILE A 39 -10.64 -2.73 -11.10
C ILE A 39 -11.45 -3.62 -10.15
N LEU A 40 -12.68 -3.22 -9.84
CA LEU A 40 -13.63 -3.96 -9.02
C LEU A 40 -14.84 -4.35 -9.85
N SER A 41 -15.08 -5.64 -9.94
CA SER A 41 -16.20 -6.23 -10.67
C SER A 41 -17.12 -6.99 -9.71
N ALA A 42 -18.44 -6.87 -9.89
CA ALA A 42 -19.44 -7.58 -9.12
C ALA A 42 -20.35 -8.38 -10.05
N GLY A 43 -20.58 -9.65 -9.74
CA GLY A 43 -21.61 -10.46 -10.38
C GLY A 43 -23.02 -9.98 -10.02
N GLU A 44 -24.02 -10.60 -10.63
CA GLU A 44 -25.44 -10.32 -10.33
C GLU A 44 -25.76 -10.57 -8.85
N GLY A 45 -26.53 -9.68 -8.22
CA GLY A 45 -27.07 -9.89 -6.88
C GLY A 45 -26.15 -9.44 -5.75
N GLY A 46 -25.28 -8.46 -6.00
CA GLY A 46 -24.56 -7.77 -4.95
C GLY A 46 -23.72 -6.60 -5.48
N SER A 47 -23.04 -5.93 -4.56
CA SER A 47 -22.29 -4.71 -4.84
C SER A 47 -21.04 -4.56 -3.98
N TRP A 48 -20.11 -3.71 -4.44
CA TRP A 48 -18.94 -3.30 -3.69
C TRP A 48 -19.20 -2.00 -2.89
N SER A 49 -18.55 -1.88 -1.73
CA SER A 49 -18.48 -0.65 -0.95
C SER A 49 -17.10 -0.51 -0.28
N PRO A 50 -16.43 0.65 -0.41
CA PRO A 50 -16.75 1.75 -1.32
C PRO A 50 -16.52 1.38 -2.80
N ASP A 51 -17.02 2.20 -3.73
CA ASP A 51 -16.54 2.18 -5.12
C ASP A 51 -15.12 2.74 -5.14
N ALA A 52 -14.14 1.86 -5.35
CA ALA A 52 -12.72 2.15 -5.27
C ALA A 52 -11.97 1.80 -6.56
N ASN A 53 -12.66 1.79 -7.70
CA ASN A 53 -11.98 1.71 -9.00
C ASN A 53 -11.05 2.93 -9.16
N GLY A 54 -9.78 2.71 -9.53
CA GLY A 54 -8.84 3.83 -9.63
C GLY A 54 -7.37 3.43 -9.74
N ILE A 55 -6.49 4.42 -9.57
CA ILE A 55 -5.04 4.25 -9.59
C ILE A 55 -4.50 4.64 -8.22
N TYR A 56 -3.71 3.74 -7.63
CA TYR A 56 -3.20 3.86 -6.27
C TYR A 56 -1.69 3.70 -6.24
N ASP A 57 -1.07 4.32 -5.25
CA ASP A 57 0.35 4.19 -4.98
C ASP A 57 0.71 2.75 -4.54
N GLU A 58 1.91 2.28 -4.91
CA GLU A 58 2.43 0.98 -4.51
C GLU A 58 2.46 0.83 -2.98
N GLY A 59 2.02 -0.32 -2.49
CA GLY A 59 1.98 -0.66 -1.07
C GLY A 59 0.72 -0.19 -0.33
N VAL A 60 -0.17 0.56 -0.98
CA VAL A 60 -1.50 0.86 -0.40
C VAL A 60 -2.25 -0.44 -0.12
N ILE A 61 -2.79 -0.56 1.09
CA ILE A 61 -3.67 -1.67 1.50
C ILE A 61 -5.08 -1.13 1.64
N MET A 62 -6.03 -1.74 0.93
CA MET A 62 -7.45 -1.40 0.99
C MET A 62 -8.24 -2.53 1.64
N THR A 63 -9.26 -2.16 2.40
CA THR A 63 -10.30 -3.08 2.90
C THR A 63 -11.61 -2.70 2.25
N LEU A 64 -12.12 -3.60 1.41
CA LEU A 64 -13.34 -3.43 0.63
C LEU A 64 -14.40 -4.39 1.14
N THR A 65 -15.66 -4.04 0.97
CA THR A 65 -16.80 -4.86 1.40
C THR A 65 -17.65 -5.22 0.19
N ALA A 66 -17.90 -6.52 -0.03
CA ALA A 66 -18.95 -6.98 -0.91
C ALA A 66 -20.21 -7.29 -0.11
N THR A 67 -21.34 -6.75 -0.56
CA THR A 67 -22.64 -6.91 0.08
C THR A 67 -23.61 -7.57 -0.90
N PRO A 68 -24.10 -8.78 -0.60
CA PRO A 68 -25.15 -9.41 -1.39
C PRO A 68 -26.46 -8.63 -1.26
N ASP A 69 -27.19 -8.57 -2.37
CA ASP A 69 -28.54 -8.02 -2.41
C ASP A 69 -29.54 -8.98 -1.75
N GLU A 70 -30.76 -8.49 -1.50
CA GLU A 70 -31.83 -9.34 -0.99
C GLU A 70 -32.10 -10.53 -1.91
N GLY A 71 -32.20 -11.73 -1.32
CA GLY A 71 -32.36 -12.98 -2.08
C GLY A 71 -31.05 -13.59 -2.60
N TYR A 72 -29.89 -13.00 -2.32
CA TYR A 72 -28.59 -13.56 -2.66
C TYR A 72 -27.73 -13.80 -1.41
N ASP A 73 -26.78 -14.71 -1.54
CA ASP A 73 -25.68 -14.96 -0.60
C ASP A 73 -24.35 -14.68 -1.31
N PHE A 74 -23.34 -14.31 -0.54
CA PHE A 74 -21.97 -14.22 -1.04
C PHE A 74 -21.46 -15.61 -1.40
N ASP A 75 -20.80 -15.74 -2.56
CA ASP A 75 -20.17 -16.98 -3.00
C ASP A 75 -18.66 -16.96 -2.72
N ARG A 76 -17.92 -16.08 -3.41
CA ARG A 76 -16.46 -15.96 -3.26
C ARG A 76 -15.92 -14.63 -3.82
N PHE A 77 -14.68 -14.32 -3.46
CA PHE A 77 -13.85 -13.38 -4.20
C PHE A 77 -12.92 -14.10 -5.17
N GLU A 78 -12.42 -13.36 -6.14
CA GLU A 78 -11.30 -13.77 -6.99
C GLU A 78 -10.40 -12.56 -7.25
N GLY A 79 -9.09 -12.71 -7.05
CA GLY A 79 -8.11 -11.65 -7.30
C GLY A 79 -7.80 -10.74 -6.11
N SER A 80 -8.40 -10.98 -4.94
CA SER A 80 -8.05 -10.32 -3.67
C SER A 80 -6.91 -11.04 -2.95
N ASP A 81 -6.37 -10.46 -1.89
CA ASP A 81 -5.33 -11.12 -1.07
C ASP A 81 -5.92 -12.11 -0.04
N ASN A 82 -7.25 -12.19 0.04
CA ASN A 82 -7.98 -13.09 0.93
C ASN A 82 -9.24 -13.62 0.23
N ASP A 83 -9.08 -14.35 -0.87
CA ASP A 83 -10.20 -14.77 -1.72
C ASP A 83 -11.29 -15.58 -1.01
N ASN A 84 -10.92 -16.34 0.03
CA ASN A 84 -11.88 -17.05 0.90
C ASN A 84 -12.72 -16.11 1.79
N GLY A 85 -12.48 -14.80 1.75
CA GLY A 85 -13.21 -13.76 2.45
C GLY A 85 -13.11 -13.82 3.97
N ASN A 86 -13.41 -12.70 4.63
CA ASN A 86 -13.85 -12.73 6.01
C ASN A 86 -15.30 -12.26 6.07
N CYS A 87 -16.23 -13.21 6.11
CA CYS A 87 -17.66 -12.96 6.07
C CYS A 87 -18.21 -12.78 7.50
N GLY A 88 -18.87 -11.66 7.75
CA GLY A 88 -19.25 -11.26 9.10
C GLY A 88 -20.71 -11.53 9.41
N SER A 89 -21.01 -12.57 10.19
CA SER A 89 -22.30 -12.68 10.89
C SER A 89 -22.39 -11.79 12.14
N ASN A 90 -21.26 -11.23 12.61
CA ASN A 90 -21.12 -10.59 13.93
C ASN A 90 -20.61 -9.12 13.89
N LEU A 91 -20.61 -8.46 12.73
CA LEU A 91 -20.20 -7.05 12.63
C LEU A 91 -21.44 -6.13 12.81
N ARG A 92 -21.41 -5.20 13.78
CA ARG A 92 -22.49 -4.22 14.07
C ARG A 92 -22.24 -2.87 13.37
N PRO A 93 -23.27 -2.12 12.89
CA PRO A 93 -24.72 -2.40 12.95
C PRO A 93 -25.34 -2.85 11.58
N PRO A 94 -26.52 -3.54 11.59
CA PRO A 94 -27.11 -4.28 10.46
C PRO A 94 -28.23 -3.48 9.73
N PRO A 95 -28.63 -3.81 8.47
CA PRO A 95 -29.27 -5.08 8.09
C PRO A 95 -28.75 -5.66 6.77
N SER A 96 -27.77 -6.55 6.85
CA SER A 96 -27.63 -7.65 5.87
C SER A 96 -26.65 -8.66 6.47
N PRO A 97 -27.07 -9.89 6.79
CA PRO A 97 -26.23 -10.89 7.47
C PRO A 97 -25.06 -11.43 6.63
N ASN A 98 -24.83 -10.89 5.42
CA ASN A 98 -24.03 -11.56 4.40
C ASN A 98 -22.92 -10.71 3.77
N PHE A 99 -22.45 -9.63 4.38
CA PHE A 99 -21.33 -8.88 3.80
C PHE A 99 -19.97 -9.53 4.11
N CYS A 100 -19.07 -9.52 3.13
CA CYS A 100 -17.74 -10.11 3.22
C CYS A 100 -16.67 -9.07 2.90
N ARG A 101 -15.54 -9.13 3.61
CA ARG A 101 -14.43 -8.19 3.43
C ARG A 101 -13.33 -8.79 2.56
N ALA A 102 -12.92 -8.02 1.55
CA ALA A 102 -11.72 -8.27 0.74
C ALA A 102 -10.60 -7.30 1.15
N ILE A 103 -9.37 -7.78 1.09
CA ILE A 103 -8.13 -7.04 1.33
C ILE A 103 -7.36 -7.02 0.01
N VAL A 104 -6.89 -5.84 -0.37
CA VAL A 104 -6.13 -5.63 -1.60
C VAL A 104 -4.90 -4.79 -1.31
N LEU A 105 -3.73 -5.37 -1.53
CA LEU A 105 -2.41 -4.76 -1.50
C LEU A 105 -2.03 -4.35 -2.93
N MET A 106 -1.82 -3.06 -3.15
CA MET A 106 -1.44 -2.53 -4.45
C MET A 106 0.05 -2.79 -4.73
N ASN A 107 0.41 -4.00 -5.17
CA ASN A 107 1.76 -4.40 -5.58
C ASN A 107 1.85 -4.78 -7.08
N SER A 108 0.71 -4.78 -7.77
CA SER A 108 0.53 -4.95 -9.21
C SER A 108 -0.81 -4.32 -9.59
N ASP A 109 -1.10 -4.22 -10.89
CA ASP A 109 -2.49 -3.99 -11.32
C ASP A 109 -3.37 -5.13 -10.79
N ARG A 110 -4.58 -4.77 -10.35
CA ARG A 110 -5.53 -5.66 -9.68
C ARG A 110 -6.86 -5.62 -10.43
N ASP A 111 -7.39 -6.79 -10.73
CA ASP A 111 -8.79 -7.00 -11.14
C ASP A 111 -9.40 -7.96 -10.11
N VAL A 112 -10.38 -7.47 -9.36
CA VAL A 112 -10.97 -8.18 -8.21
C VAL A 112 -12.45 -8.37 -8.43
N TRP A 113 -12.89 -9.61 -8.40
CA TRP A 113 -14.28 -10.01 -8.58
C TRP A 113 -14.95 -10.40 -7.27
N ALA A 114 -16.21 -10.01 -7.10
CA ALA A 114 -17.14 -10.55 -6.11
C ALA A 114 -18.24 -11.33 -6.81
N PHE A 115 -18.44 -12.58 -6.40
CA PHE A 115 -19.50 -13.45 -6.89
C PHE A 115 -20.58 -13.66 -5.84
N PHE A 116 -21.83 -13.75 -6.31
CA PHE A 116 -23.01 -13.95 -5.48
C PHE A 116 -23.87 -15.07 -6.05
N LYS A 117 -24.53 -15.81 -5.18
CA LYS A 117 -25.44 -16.90 -5.52
C LYS A 117 -26.84 -16.54 -5.05
N LYS A 118 -27.86 -16.73 -5.90
CA LYS A 118 -29.26 -16.60 -5.51
C LYS A 118 -29.64 -17.67 -4.48
N ARG A 119 -30.38 -17.28 -3.44
CA ARG A 119 -30.96 -18.19 -2.44
C ARG A 119 -32.08 -19.01 -3.09
N GLU A 120 -32.04 -20.32 -2.89
CA GLU A 120 -33.05 -21.29 -3.33
C GLU A 120 -34.19 -21.40 -2.31
#